data_AF-A0A7S3HVP6-F1
#
_entry.id   AF-A0A7S3HVP6-F1
#
_cell.length_a   1.000
_cell.length_b   1.000
_cell.length_c   1.000
_cell.angle_alpha   90.00
_cell.angle_beta   90.00
_cell.angle_gamma   90.00
#
_symmetry.space_group_name_H-M   'P 1'
#
loop_
_entity.id
_entity.type
_entity.pdbx_description
1 polymer ?
#
loop_
_entity_poly.entity_id
_entity_poly.type
_entity_poly.pdbx_seq_one_letter_code
_entity_poly.pdbx_strand_id
1 'polypeptide(L)'
;MKTTFAAALLASLAYAFDDGVWSGHDWFNEDEGVGVKNGVPYGQDPETQRRVDSATLQSGPGVQNKDKKNVRMIMEVFGEEDFEHLFPVHDKLYTYEAFIVAAGLYPKFCAEGDPSLGLTEAEICKRELSTLFSHVIYETNGGEPDHHEYFRQGLKHIKDHHCGKYPKYPPFDGPPECNFHSHGWSAKTWPPFEHAQYYARGPLMMKWNYNYGRFADAVYPGYPKDKMNIMMNPENLESGILGFLSALWIYMTPRSPMPSMHEIATGFYKPNEHDELSQIFPAFGATTNVFNGNKECNVEFGTESDAAYHRAQ
;
A
#
# COMPACT_ATOMS: atom_id res chain seq x y z
N MET A 1 7.63 -11.61 26.46
CA MET A 1 6.98 -10.31 26.22
C MET A 1 6.36 -10.44 24.84
N LYS A 2 5.02 -10.53 24.75
CA LYS A 2 4.33 -10.91 23.51
C LYS A 2 4.31 -9.69 22.57
N THR A 3 5.15 -9.72 21.55
CA THR A 3 5.14 -8.76 20.44
C THR A 3 4.09 -9.21 19.43
N THR A 4 3.00 -8.47 19.28
CA THR A 4 2.05 -8.68 18.18
C THR A 4 1.98 -7.44 17.30
N PHE A 5 2.23 -7.67 16.01
CA PHE A 5 2.14 -6.76 14.87
C PHE A 5 1.01 -7.31 14.00
N ALA A 6 -0.16 -6.65 13.88
CA ALA A 6 -0.48 -5.83 12.72
C ALA A 6 -1.98 -5.45 12.69
N ALA A 7 -2.31 -4.15 12.71
CA ALA A 7 -3.68 -3.65 12.51
C ALA A 7 -4.13 -3.55 11.04
N ALA A 8 -3.89 -4.61 10.27
CA ALA A 8 -4.64 -4.84 9.04
C ALA A 8 -4.87 -6.32 8.74
N LEU A 9 -4.69 -7.20 9.73
CA LEU A 9 -4.81 -8.62 9.48
C LEU A 9 -6.24 -9.15 9.35
N LEU A 10 -7.26 -8.32 9.48
CA LEU A 10 -8.60 -8.89 9.68
C LEU A 10 -9.45 -8.95 8.44
N ALA A 11 -8.84 -8.71 7.28
CA ALA A 11 -9.34 -9.29 6.04
C ALA A 11 -9.01 -10.80 5.87
N SER A 12 -8.18 -11.39 6.75
CA SER A 12 -7.76 -12.81 6.64
C SER A 12 -8.34 -13.80 7.66
N LEU A 13 -9.20 -13.36 8.60
CA LEU A 13 -9.90 -14.26 9.53
C LEU A 13 -11.40 -14.41 9.26
N ALA A 14 -11.85 -14.07 8.06
CA ALA A 14 -13.17 -14.48 7.57
C ALA A 14 -13.14 -15.95 7.10
N TYR A 15 -12.86 -16.87 8.01
CA TYR A 15 -13.27 -18.28 7.91
C TYR A 15 -13.82 -18.71 9.27
N ALA A 16 -14.92 -18.07 9.66
CA ALA A 16 -15.82 -18.58 10.70
C ALA A 16 -17.28 -18.18 10.48
N PHE A 17 -17.58 -17.16 9.66
CA PHE A 17 -18.93 -16.86 9.20
C PHE A 17 -18.86 -16.36 7.75
N ASP A 18 -19.89 -16.62 6.95
CA ASP A 18 -19.96 -16.46 5.48
C ASP A 18 -19.69 -15.03 4.93
N ASP A 19 -19.32 -14.02 5.75
CA ASP A 19 -19.71 -12.65 5.44
C ASP A 19 -18.62 -11.54 5.55
N GLY A 20 -17.35 -11.86 5.83
CA GLY A 20 -16.26 -10.85 5.82
C GLY A 20 -16.28 -9.82 6.97
N VAL A 21 -15.26 -8.96 7.01
CA VAL A 21 -14.97 -8.02 8.13
C VAL A 21 -15.96 -6.86 8.28
N TRP A 22 -16.87 -6.69 7.33
CA TRP A 22 -17.79 -5.56 7.24
C TRP A 22 -19.26 -6.03 7.17
N SER A 23 -19.53 -7.23 7.67
CA SER A 23 -20.85 -7.87 7.70
C SER A 23 -21.82 -7.28 8.74
N GLY A 24 -21.36 -6.29 9.53
CA GLY A 24 -22.11 -5.80 10.69
C GLY A 24 -22.07 -6.75 11.89
N HIS A 25 -21.32 -7.85 11.80
CA HIS A 25 -21.07 -8.76 12.92
C HIS A 25 -19.84 -8.35 13.71
N ASP A 26 -19.96 -8.39 15.04
CA ASP A 26 -18.86 -8.17 15.96
C ASP A 26 -17.89 -9.37 15.90
N TRP A 27 -16.59 -9.10 15.87
CA TRP A 27 -15.55 -10.12 15.83
C TRP A 27 -14.26 -9.58 16.48
N PHE A 28 -13.43 -10.45 17.05
CA PHE A 28 -12.19 -10.06 17.75
C PHE A 28 -11.10 -11.14 17.60
N ASN A 29 -9.84 -10.73 17.45
CA ASN A 29 -8.66 -11.59 17.53
C ASN A 29 -7.86 -11.22 18.78
N GLU A 30 -7.79 -12.17 19.71
CA GLU A 30 -7.07 -12.01 20.97
C GLU A 30 -5.56 -11.89 20.81
N ASP A 31 -4.97 -12.58 19.82
CA ASP A 31 -3.52 -12.55 19.59
C ASP A 31 -3.08 -11.17 19.11
N GLU A 32 -3.84 -10.60 18.16
CA GLU A 32 -3.54 -9.32 17.50
C GLU A 32 -4.16 -8.11 18.22
N GLY A 33 -5.05 -8.34 19.19
CA GLY A 33 -5.72 -7.28 19.93
C GLY A 33 -6.62 -6.39 19.10
N VAL A 34 -7.07 -6.85 17.93
CA VAL A 34 -7.89 -6.09 17.00
C VAL A 34 -9.25 -6.74 16.82
N GLY A 35 -10.28 -5.91 16.67
CA GLY A 35 -11.66 -6.35 16.48
C GLY A 35 -12.41 -5.50 15.47
N VAL A 36 -13.60 -5.94 15.13
CA VAL A 36 -14.62 -5.13 14.48
C VAL A 36 -15.85 -5.13 15.38
N LYS A 37 -16.42 -3.96 15.60
CA LYS A 37 -17.66 -3.78 16.35
C LYS A 37 -18.62 -2.91 15.55
N ASN A 38 -19.82 -3.42 15.26
CA ASN A 38 -20.80 -2.77 14.39
C ASN A 38 -20.22 -2.33 13.03
N GLY A 39 -19.33 -3.14 12.45
CA GLY A 39 -18.65 -2.79 11.20
C GLY A 39 -17.63 -1.66 11.34
N VAL A 40 -17.13 -1.35 12.54
CA VAL A 40 -16.04 -0.40 12.77
C VAL A 40 -14.84 -1.13 13.38
N PRO A 41 -13.65 -1.09 12.75
CA PRO A 41 -12.44 -1.68 13.31
C PRO A 41 -12.01 -0.95 14.59
N TYR A 42 -11.49 -1.70 15.55
CA TYR A 42 -10.94 -1.17 16.79
C TYR A 42 -9.73 -1.97 17.26
N GLY A 43 -8.85 -1.33 18.03
CA GLY A 43 -7.79 -1.96 18.80
C GLY A 43 -8.14 -2.05 20.28
N GLN A 44 -7.69 -3.09 20.95
CA GLN A 44 -7.94 -3.33 22.38
C GLN A 44 -7.21 -2.33 23.29
N ASP A 45 -6.13 -1.73 22.79
CA ASP A 45 -5.25 -0.83 23.50
C ASP A 45 -4.84 0.36 22.61
N PRO A 46 -4.26 1.43 23.17
CA PRO A 46 -3.93 2.64 22.41
C PRO A 46 -2.93 2.43 21.26
N GLU A 47 -1.97 1.52 21.40
CA GLU A 47 -0.99 1.24 20.34
C GLU A 47 -1.67 0.52 19.18
N THR A 48 -2.46 -0.49 19.50
CA THR A 48 -3.22 -1.26 18.52
C THR A 48 -4.28 -0.40 17.84
N GLN A 49 -4.96 0.48 18.57
CA GLN A 49 -5.92 1.43 18.00
C GLN A 49 -5.23 2.44 17.07
N ARG A 50 -4.06 2.99 17.45
CA ARG A 50 -3.29 3.88 16.55
C ARG A 50 -3.03 3.18 15.22
N ARG A 51 -2.56 1.93 15.24
CA ARG A 51 -2.29 1.17 14.01
C ARG A 51 -3.56 0.98 13.17
N VAL A 52 -4.70 0.68 13.81
CA VAL A 52 -6.00 0.59 13.12
C VAL A 52 -6.33 1.93 12.45
N ASP A 53 -6.18 3.03 13.18
CA ASP A 53 -6.46 4.38 12.67
C ASP A 53 -5.55 4.76 11.50
N SER A 54 -4.26 4.37 11.54
CA SER A 54 -3.30 4.67 10.48
C SER A 54 -3.60 3.96 9.17
N ALA A 55 -4.08 2.73 9.23
CA ALA A 55 -4.48 1.96 8.05
C ALA A 55 -5.92 2.27 7.58
N THR A 56 -6.72 2.97 8.39
CA THR A 56 -8.13 3.23 8.09
C THR A 56 -8.28 4.44 7.16
N LEU A 57 -8.86 4.18 5.99
CA LEU A 57 -9.24 5.22 5.05
C LEU A 57 -10.40 6.07 5.63
N GLN A 58 -10.25 7.39 5.66
CA GLN A 58 -11.37 8.28 5.96
C GLN A 58 -12.09 8.69 4.68
N SER A 59 -13.28 8.14 4.45
CA SER A 59 -14.17 8.56 3.35
C SER A 59 -15.17 9.63 3.82
N GLY A 60 -15.51 10.56 2.94
CA GLY A 60 -16.56 11.56 3.20
C GLY A 60 -16.68 12.62 2.10
N PRO A 61 -17.89 13.03 1.70
CA PRO A 61 -18.08 14.12 0.76
C PRO A 61 -17.77 15.49 1.40
N GLY A 62 -17.10 16.37 0.66
CA GLY A 62 -17.16 17.82 0.89
C GLY A 62 -16.11 18.45 1.81
N VAL A 63 -15.14 17.71 2.36
CA VAL A 63 -13.97 18.33 3.02
C VAL A 63 -12.89 18.52 1.97
N GLN A 64 -12.52 19.77 1.67
CA GLN A 64 -11.35 20.03 0.84
C GLN A 64 -10.13 19.42 1.52
N ASN A 65 -9.46 18.48 0.86
CA ASN A 65 -8.31 17.77 1.43
C ASN A 65 -7.21 18.73 1.92
N LYS A 66 -7.10 19.92 1.32
CA LYS A 66 -6.12 20.97 1.66
C LYS A 66 -6.16 21.46 3.11
N ASP A 67 -7.28 21.29 3.83
CA ASP A 67 -7.39 21.71 5.22
C ASP A 67 -6.94 20.67 6.24
N LYS A 68 -6.70 19.43 5.81
CA LYS A 68 -6.27 18.35 6.70
C LYS A 68 -4.82 18.55 7.14
N LYS A 69 -4.51 18.23 8.40
CA LYS A 69 -3.17 18.40 9.00
C LYS A 69 -2.09 17.76 8.14
N ASN A 70 -2.29 16.50 7.74
CA ASN A 70 -1.33 15.78 6.91
C ASN A 70 -1.11 16.45 5.54
N VAL A 71 -2.17 16.90 4.89
CA VAL A 71 -2.05 17.55 3.58
C VAL A 71 -1.29 18.87 3.69
N ARG A 72 -1.57 19.68 4.71
CA ARG A 72 -0.79 20.91 4.96
C ARG A 72 0.69 20.60 5.19
N MET A 73 0.99 19.56 5.97
CA MET A 73 2.35 19.11 6.21
C MET A 73 3.04 18.69 4.90
N ILE A 74 2.38 17.87 4.06
CA ILE A 74 2.91 17.47 2.75
C ILE A 74 3.19 18.71 1.89
N MET A 75 2.21 19.61 1.75
CA MET A 75 2.35 20.83 0.94
C MET A 75 3.44 21.77 1.44
N GLU A 76 3.75 21.74 2.75
CA GLU A 76 4.84 22.54 3.34
C GLU A 76 6.21 21.95 3.02
N VAL A 77 6.37 20.62 3.01
CA VAL A 77 7.67 19.95 2.85
C VAL A 77 7.96 19.44 1.44
N PHE A 78 6.93 19.32 0.60
CA PHE A 78 6.97 18.77 -0.76
C PHE A 78 5.83 19.36 -1.61
N GLY A 79 6.14 20.46 -2.30
CA GLY A 79 5.20 21.19 -3.14
C GLY A 79 5.02 20.60 -4.54
N GLU A 80 4.17 21.24 -5.34
CA GLU A 80 3.97 20.86 -6.75
C GLU A 80 5.26 20.98 -7.57
N GLU A 81 6.05 22.05 -7.35
CA GLU A 81 7.36 22.20 -8.02
C GLU A 81 8.34 21.07 -7.65
N ASP A 82 8.33 20.59 -6.40
CA ASP A 82 9.15 19.45 -5.98
C ASP A 82 8.66 18.15 -6.63
N PHE A 83 7.35 17.98 -6.79
CA PHE A 83 6.76 16.83 -7.48
C PHE A 83 7.14 16.80 -8.95
N GLU A 84 6.99 17.91 -9.67
CA GLU A 84 7.40 18.04 -11.07
C GLU A 84 8.92 17.90 -11.24
N HIS A 85 9.69 18.35 -10.25
CA HIS A 85 11.13 18.14 -10.22
C HIS A 85 11.49 16.67 -10.03
N LEU A 86 10.84 15.97 -9.10
CA LEU A 86 11.11 14.57 -8.79
C LEU A 86 10.61 13.64 -9.90
N PHE A 87 9.49 13.97 -10.55
CA PHE A 87 8.83 13.11 -11.53
C PHE A 87 8.63 13.78 -12.91
N PRO A 88 9.67 14.33 -13.55
CA PRO A 88 9.53 15.13 -14.79
C PRO A 88 8.93 14.37 -15.99
N VAL A 89 8.83 13.05 -15.91
CA VAL A 89 8.31 12.16 -16.96
C VAL A 89 7.09 11.34 -16.51
N HIS A 90 6.42 11.75 -15.44
CA HIS A 90 5.22 11.07 -14.97
C HIS A 90 4.13 11.03 -16.05
N ASP A 91 3.29 10.00 -16.02
CA ASP A 91 2.09 9.97 -16.85
C ASP A 91 1.15 11.13 -16.47
N LYS A 92 0.48 11.74 -17.45
CA LYS A 92 -0.45 12.86 -17.27
C LYS A 92 -1.57 12.59 -16.25
N LEU A 93 -1.87 11.33 -15.96
CA LEU A 93 -2.87 10.93 -14.97
C LEU A 93 -2.34 11.08 -13.53
N TYR A 94 -1.03 10.99 -13.31
CA TYR A 94 -0.41 11.13 -11.99
C TYR A 94 0.01 12.57 -11.73
N THR A 95 -0.95 13.40 -11.34
CA THR A 95 -0.69 14.80 -10.97
C THR A 95 -0.43 14.96 -9.47
N TYR A 96 0.25 16.04 -9.08
CA TYR A 96 0.38 16.43 -7.68
C TYR A 96 -0.97 16.57 -6.99
N GLU A 97 -1.97 17.15 -7.67
CA GLU A 97 -3.34 17.25 -7.14
C GLU A 97 -3.94 15.88 -6.84
N ALA A 98 -3.78 14.90 -7.74
CA ALA A 98 -4.28 13.55 -7.53
C ALA A 98 -3.62 12.89 -6.31
N PHE A 99 -2.30 13.08 -6.15
CA PHE A 99 -1.56 12.61 -4.97
C PHE A 99 -2.08 13.25 -3.68
N ILE A 100 -2.23 14.59 -3.65
CA ILE A 100 -2.74 15.32 -2.48
C ILE A 100 -4.16 14.87 -2.11
N VAL A 101 -5.02 14.63 -3.11
CA VAL A 101 -6.37 14.13 -2.86
C VAL A 101 -6.34 12.75 -2.23
N ALA A 102 -5.52 11.83 -2.75
CA ALA A 102 -5.38 10.48 -2.20
C ALA A 102 -4.76 10.49 -0.79
N ALA A 103 -3.67 11.24 -0.59
CA ALA A 103 -2.99 11.39 0.70
C ALA A 103 -3.93 11.94 1.78
N GLY A 104 -4.80 12.89 1.42
CA GLY A 104 -5.81 13.42 2.33
C GLY A 104 -6.77 12.36 2.88
N LEU A 105 -6.94 11.22 2.23
CA LEU A 105 -7.80 10.14 2.71
C LEU A 105 -7.11 9.24 3.76
N TYR A 106 -5.80 9.39 3.98
CA TYR A 106 -5.02 8.74 5.04
C TYR A 106 -4.46 9.79 6.03
N PRO A 107 -5.25 10.24 7.03
CA PRO A 107 -4.88 11.36 7.89
C PRO A 107 -3.62 11.16 8.75
N LYS A 108 -3.13 9.91 8.87
CA LYS A 108 -1.92 9.57 9.63
C LYS A 108 -0.65 9.57 8.78
N PHE A 109 -0.76 9.41 7.47
CA PHE A 109 0.38 9.59 6.56
C PHE A 109 0.87 11.04 6.67
N CYS A 110 2.15 11.28 6.93
CA CYS A 110 2.72 12.61 7.19
C CYS A 110 2.13 13.36 8.40
N ALA A 111 1.58 12.64 9.39
CA ALA A 111 0.98 13.27 10.57
C ALA A 111 1.16 12.50 11.89
N GLU A 112 2.00 11.47 11.91
CA GLU A 112 2.43 10.81 13.14
C GLU A 112 3.87 10.30 13.04
N GLY A 113 4.52 10.14 14.19
CA GLY A 113 5.81 9.49 14.31
C GLY A 113 6.19 9.24 15.75
N ASP A 114 7.06 8.26 15.95
CA ASP A 114 7.54 7.89 17.27
C ASP A 114 8.46 9.01 17.81
N PRO A 115 8.10 9.66 18.94
CA PRO A 115 8.91 10.73 19.52
C PRO A 115 10.34 10.31 19.86
N SER A 116 10.60 9.01 20.04
CA SER A 116 11.95 8.49 20.31
C SER A 116 12.91 8.62 19.12
N LEU A 117 12.40 8.86 17.90
CA LEU A 117 13.25 9.19 16.75
C LEU A 117 13.94 10.57 16.91
N GLY A 118 13.42 11.45 17.76
CA GLY A 118 13.96 12.81 17.92
C GLY A 118 13.84 13.70 16.68
N LEU A 119 12.97 13.33 15.74
CA LEU A 119 12.69 14.08 14.51
C LEU A 119 11.46 14.98 14.67
N THR A 120 11.47 16.11 13.98
CA THR A 120 10.29 16.98 13.83
C THR A 120 9.22 16.31 12.96
N GLU A 121 7.96 16.78 13.05
CA GLU A 121 6.88 16.27 12.19
C GLU A 121 7.21 16.44 10.69
N ALA A 122 7.87 17.55 10.32
CA ALA A 122 8.31 17.82 8.95
C ALA A 122 9.40 16.84 8.48
N GLU A 123 10.36 16.50 9.34
CA GLU A 123 11.40 15.50 9.02
C GLU A 123 10.82 14.09 8.91
N ILE A 124 9.85 13.73 9.76
CA ILE A 124 9.13 12.46 9.65
C ILE A 124 8.36 12.41 8.33
N CYS A 125 7.62 13.47 7.97
CA CYS A 125 6.90 13.51 6.70
C CYS A 125 7.85 13.42 5.48
N LYS A 126 8.98 14.13 5.49
CA LYS A 126 10.01 13.99 4.44
C LYS A 126 10.50 12.55 4.35
N ARG A 127 10.78 11.90 5.48
CA ARG A 127 11.20 10.50 5.54
C ARG A 127 10.12 9.56 4.98
N GLU A 128 8.86 9.78 5.30
CA GLU A 128 7.74 8.99 4.75
C GLU A 128 7.58 9.18 3.23
N LEU A 129 7.61 10.43 2.75
CA LEU A 129 7.52 10.75 1.33
C LEU A 129 8.69 10.15 0.55
N SER A 130 9.92 10.32 1.03
CA SER A 130 11.11 9.67 0.45
C SER A 130 10.94 8.16 0.42
N THR A 131 10.48 7.54 1.51
CA THR A 131 10.29 6.09 1.57
C THR A 131 9.27 5.65 0.51
N LEU A 132 8.06 6.22 0.51
CA LEU A 132 7.01 5.90 -0.46
C LEU A 132 7.50 6.09 -1.89
N PHE A 133 8.11 7.25 -2.19
CA PHE A 133 8.51 7.57 -3.55
C PHE A 133 9.69 6.76 -4.05
N SER A 134 10.67 6.40 -3.22
CA SER A 134 11.71 5.44 -3.60
C SER A 134 11.10 4.10 -4.05
N HIS A 135 10.07 3.63 -3.34
CA HIS A 135 9.35 2.43 -3.78
C HIS A 135 8.62 2.64 -5.10
N VAL A 136 7.89 3.75 -5.25
CA VAL A 136 7.14 4.10 -6.46
C VAL A 136 8.05 4.22 -7.67
N ILE A 137 9.16 4.93 -7.53
CA ILE A 137 10.16 5.13 -8.59
C ILE A 137 10.62 3.77 -9.09
N TYR A 138 11.05 2.89 -8.19
CA TYR A 138 11.52 1.57 -8.59
C TYR A 138 10.43 0.77 -9.33
N GLU A 139 9.17 0.80 -8.87
CA GLU A 139 8.08 0.03 -9.51
C GLU A 139 7.63 0.57 -10.87
N THR A 140 7.83 1.86 -11.13
CA THR A 140 7.19 2.55 -12.28
C THR A 140 8.16 3.28 -13.20
N ASN A 141 9.48 3.13 -12.97
CA ASN A 141 10.50 3.85 -13.74
C ASN A 141 10.48 3.50 -15.23
N GLY A 142 10.95 4.45 -16.04
CA GLY A 142 11.06 4.34 -17.48
C GLY A 142 12.19 3.48 -18.03
N GLY A 143 13.17 3.09 -17.21
CA GLY A 143 14.34 2.33 -17.64
C GLY A 143 15.22 3.01 -18.70
N GLU A 144 15.18 4.35 -18.83
CA GLU A 144 15.89 5.12 -19.87
C GLU A 144 17.00 5.98 -19.26
N PRO A 145 18.16 5.40 -18.88
CA PRO A 145 19.20 6.09 -18.12
C PRO A 145 19.82 7.31 -18.83
N ASP A 146 19.75 7.35 -20.17
CA ASP A 146 20.34 8.42 -20.98
C ASP A 146 19.45 9.68 -21.10
N HIS A 147 18.19 9.60 -20.66
CA HIS A 147 17.23 10.71 -20.79
C HIS A 147 17.04 11.51 -19.50
N HIS A 148 17.08 10.84 -18.34
CA HIS A 148 16.98 11.43 -17.00
C HIS A 148 17.71 10.57 -15.97
N GLU A 149 18.08 11.14 -14.82
CA GLU A 149 18.58 10.35 -13.68
C GLU A 149 17.55 9.27 -13.30
N TYR A 150 18.00 8.04 -12.98
CA TYR A 150 17.12 6.90 -12.76
C TYR A 150 16.04 7.17 -11.70
N PHE A 151 16.43 7.85 -10.61
CA PHE A 151 15.52 8.20 -9.53
C PHE A 151 14.44 9.24 -9.93
N ARG A 152 14.56 9.86 -11.11
CA ARG A 152 13.61 10.86 -11.64
C ARG A 152 12.73 10.34 -12.76
N GLN A 153 12.63 9.01 -12.89
CA GLN A 153 11.83 8.38 -13.94
C GLN A 153 10.57 7.69 -13.41
N GLY A 154 10.29 7.80 -12.12
CA GLY A 154 9.09 7.24 -11.49
C GLY A 154 7.80 7.81 -12.06
N LEU A 155 6.70 7.10 -11.80
CA LEU A 155 5.34 7.43 -12.24
C LEU A 155 5.16 7.46 -13.77
N LYS A 156 6.14 7.01 -14.56
CA LYS A 156 6.01 6.94 -16.03
C LYS A 156 5.05 5.83 -16.46
N HIS A 157 5.08 4.69 -15.79
CA HIS A 157 4.20 3.56 -16.10
C HIS A 157 3.03 3.46 -15.13
N ILE A 158 1.81 3.48 -15.69
CA ILE A 158 0.57 3.31 -14.90
C ILE A 158 0.17 1.84 -14.70
N LYS A 159 0.78 0.94 -15.49
CA LYS A 159 0.55 -0.52 -15.46
C LYS A 159 1.73 -1.27 -16.05
N ASP A 160 1.75 -2.59 -15.81
CA ASP A 160 2.67 -3.50 -16.48
C ASP A 160 2.52 -3.45 -18.00
N HIS A 161 3.62 -3.18 -18.72
CA HIS A 161 3.59 -3.02 -20.17
C HIS A 161 3.40 -4.35 -20.92
N HIS A 162 3.87 -5.47 -20.37
CA HIS A 162 3.74 -6.79 -21.00
C HIS A 162 2.32 -7.32 -20.85
N CYS A 163 1.86 -7.44 -19.61
CA CYS A 163 0.52 -7.93 -19.28
C CYS A 163 -0.58 -6.92 -19.61
N GLY A 164 -0.27 -5.63 -19.68
CA GLY A 164 -1.21 -4.59 -20.12
C GLY A 164 -1.74 -4.75 -21.54
N LYS A 165 -1.04 -5.51 -22.40
CA LYS A 165 -1.50 -5.89 -23.75
C LYS A 165 -2.65 -6.90 -23.74
N TYR A 166 -2.91 -7.48 -22.58
CA TYR A 166 -3.79 -8.61 -22.33
C TYR A 166 -4.81 -8.24 -21.25
N PRO A 167 -5.73 -7.30 -21.53
CA PRO A 167 -6.60 -6.69 -20.51
C PRO A 167 -7.68 -7.62 -19.97
N LYS A 168 -7.89 -8.78 -20.60
CA LYS A 168 -8.92 -9.77 -20.24
C LYS A 168 -8.26 -11.07 -19.78
N TYR A 169 -8.96 -11.80 -18.90
CA TYR A 169 -8.49 -13.09 -18.42
C TYR A 169 -8.47 -14.15 -19.53
N PRO A 170 -7.47 -15.07 -19.55
CA PRO A 170 -7.45 -16.21 -20.46
C PRO A 170 -8.73 -17.06 -20.38
N PRO A 171 -9.11 -17.76 -21.46
CA PRO A 171 -8.24 -18.21 -22.56
C PRO A 171 -8.07 -17.21 -23.71
N PHE A 172 -8.65 -16.01 -23.63
CA PHE A 172 -8.88 -15.23 -24.85
C PHE A 172 -7.69 -14.40 -25.35
N ASP A 173 -6.82 -13.84 -24.51
CA ASP A 173 -5.77 -12.93 -25.02
C ASP A 173 -4.60 -12.80 -24.02
N GLY A 174 -3.76 -13.81 -23.74
CA GLY A 174 -2.55 -13.54 -22.94
C GLY A 174 -1.73 -14.75 -22.47
N PRO A 175 -0.43 -14.57 -22.19
CA PRO A 175 0.46 -15.66 -21.79
C PRO A 175 0.23 -16.02 -20.30
N PRO A 176 0.54 -17.27 -19.87
CA PRO A 176 0.20 -17.77 -18.53
C PRO A 176 0.76 -16.93 -17.38
N GLU A 177 1.92 -16.30 -17.53
CA GLU A 177 2.54 -15.43 -16.52
C GLU A 177 1.74 -14.14 -16.25
N CYS A 178 0.84 -13.76 -17.17
CA CYS A 178 -0.07 -12.65 -16.99
C CYS A 178 -1.39 -13.06 -16.34
N ASN A 179 -1.53 -14.32 -15.92
CA ASN A 179 -2.67 -14.80 -15.15
C ASN A 179 -2.49 -14.44 -13.66
N PHE A 180 -3.14 -13.35 -13.24
CA PHE A 180 -3.16 -12.90 -11.84
C PHE A 180 -4.46 -13.29 -11.12
N HIS A 181 -5.05 -14.44 -11.46
CA HIS A 181 -6.14 -15.05 -10.71
C HIS A 181 -5.58 -16.05 -9.70
N SER A 182 -5.87 -15.83 -8.43
CA SER A 182 -5.50 -16.77 -7.38
C SER A 182 -6.44 -17.98 -7.36
N HIS A 183 -6.08 -18.98 -6.56
CA HIS A 183 -6.88 -20.17 -6.30
C HIS A 183 -7.02 -20.41 -4.79
N GLY A 184 -7.88 -21.36 -4.40
CA GLY A 184 -8.06 -21.75 -3.01
C GLY A 184 -8.80 -20.69 -2.19
N TRP A 185 -8.36 -20.48 -0.95
CA TRP A 185 -9.03 -19.60 0.02
C TRP A 185 -9.22 -18.17 -0.52
N SER A 186 -8.17 -17.58 -1.07
CA SER A 186 -8.21 -16.18 -1.53
C SER A 186 -9.17 -15.95 -2.69
N ALA A 187 -9.34 -16.94 -3.57
CA ALA A 187 -10.31 -16.90 -4.67
C ALA A 187 -11.75 -17.20 -4.22
N LYS A 188 -11.95 -17.77 -3.02
CA LYS A 188 -13.28 -17.87 -2.41
C LYS A 188 -13.68 -16.55 -1.77
N THR A 189 -12.75 -15.89 -1.09
CA THR A 189 -12.97 -14.60 -0.42
C THR A 189 -13.10 -13.45 -1.41
N TRP A 190 -12.21 -13.38 -2.41
CA TRP A 190 -12.22 -12.38 -3.48
C TRP A 190 -12.24 -13.07 -4.83
N PRO A 191 -13.41 -13.60 -5.25
CA PRO A 191 -13.52 -14.32 -6.50
C PRO A 191 -13.12 -13.42 -7.67
N PRO A 192 -12.14 -13.84 -8.48
CA PRO A 192 -11.76 -13.08 -9.64
C PRO A 192 -12.85 -13.16 -10.71
N PHE A 193 -13.08 -12.06 -11.44
CA PHE A 193 -14.06 -12.04 -12.52
C PHE A 193 -13.47 -12.61 -13.81
N GLU A 194 -14.24 -13.43 -14.52
CA GLU A 194 -13.81 -14.14 -15.74
C GLU A 194 -13.37 -13.19 -16.87
N HIS A 195 -13.80 -11.93 -16.89
CA HIS A 195 -13.39 -10.96 -17.91
C HIS A 195 -12.30 -9.99 -17.42
N ALA A 196 -11.97 -10.01 -16.13
CA ALA A 196 -11.07 -9.05 -15.50
C ALA A 196 -9.66 -9.63 -15.35
N GLN A 197 -8.63 -8.81 -15.60
CA GLN A 197 -7.24 -9.18 -15.35
C GLN A 197 -6.62 -8.30 -14.28
N TYR A 198 -5.93 -8.92 -13.31
CA TYR A 198 -5.40 -8.27 -12.11
C TYR A 198 -3.87 -8.13 -12.14
N TYR A 199 -3.30 -7.85 -13.31
CA TYR A 199 -1.89 -7.48 -13.43
C TYR A 199 -1.58 -6.18 -12.69
N ALA A 200 -0.28 -5.89 -12.59
CA ALA A 200 0.26 -4.74 -11.89
C ALA A 200 -0.28 -3.40 -12.47
N ARG A 201 -0.88 -2.57 -11.60
CA ARG A 201 -1.35 -1.21 -11.88
C ARG A 201 -1.07 -0.26 -10.72
N GLY A 202 -1.04 1.04 -11.00
CA GLY A 202 -0.85 2.06 -9.98
C GLY A 202 0.62 2.28 -9.59
N PRO A 203 0.92 3.29 -8.76
CA PRO A 203 2.28 3.68 -8.40
C PRO A 203 3.12 2.61 -7.68
N LEU A 204 2.50 1.63 -7.02
CA LEU A 204 3.17 0.48 -6.41
C LEU A 204 2.80 -0.85 -7.07
N MET A 205 2.35 -0.81 -8.33
CA MET A 205 2.15 -1.98 -9.19
C MET A 205 1.32 -3.10 -8.54
N MET A 206 0.17 -2.75 -7.96
CA MET A 206 -0.73 -3.70 -7.28
C MET A 206 -1.20 -4.78 -8.25
N LYS A 207 -1.01 -6.05 -7.86
CA LYS A 207 -1.31 -7.24 -8.65
C LYS A 207 -2.02 -8.30 -7.80
N TRP A 208 -2.67 -9.25 -8.47
CA TRP A 208 -3.52 -10.32 -7.92
C TRP A 208 -4.91 -9.87 -7.45
N ASN A 209 -5.93 -10.63 -7.84
CA ASN A 209 -7.33 -10.43 -7.44
C ASN A 209 -7.52 -10.23 -5.94
N TYR A 210 -6.79 -10.96 -5.09
CA TYR A 210 -6.94 -10.82 -3.63
C TYR A 210 -6.43 -9.49 -3.09
N ASN A 211 -5.45 -8.84 -3.73
CA ASN A 211 -5.02 -7.50 -3.33
C ASN A 211 -6.01 -6.45 -3.80
N TYR A 212 -6.51 -6.56 -5.03
CA TYR A 212 -7.60 -5.71 -5.52
C TYR A 212 -8.85 -5.81 -4.63
N GLY A 213 -9.20 -7.03 -4.20
CA GLY A 213 -10.32 -7.27 -3.32
C GLY A 213 -10.15 -6.66 -1.93
N ARG A 214 -8.98 -6.85 -1.31
CA ARG A 214 -8.64 -6.22 -0.02
C ARG A 214 -8.63 -4.69 -0.11
N PHE A 215 -8.09 -4.14 -1.19
CA PHE A 215 -8.12 -2.70 -1.44
C PHE A 215 -9.56 -2.20 -1.61
N ALA A 216 -10.39 -2.91 -2.39
CA ALA A 216 -11.79 -2.58 -2.57
C ALA A 216 -12.56 -2.60 -1.23
N ASP A 217 -12.29 -3.58 -0.36
CA ASP A 217 -12.85 -3.65 0.98
C ASP A 217 -12.47 -2.45 1.85
N ALA A 218 -11.22 -1.96 1.72
CA ALA A 218 -10.73 -0.81 2.47
C ALA A 218 -11.30 0.52 1.96
N VAL A 219 -11.46 0.67 0.63
CA VAL A 219 -11.95 1.93 0.02
C VAL A 219 -13.46 2.08 0.10
N TYR A 220 -14.20 0.98 0.03
CA TYR A 220 -15.67 0.97 0.00
C TYR A 220 -16.28 0.15 1.15
N PRO A 221 -16.00 0.49 2.42
CA PRO A 221 -16.56 -0.23 3.55
C PRO A 221 -18.09 -0.14 3.53
N GLY A 222 -18.77 -1.28 3.54
CA GLY A 222 -20.24 -1.33 3.53
C GLY A 222 -20.94 -1.01 2.20
N TYR A 223 -20.21 -0.84 1.08
CA TYR A 223 -20.79 -0.59 -0.24
C TYR A 223 -20.48 -1.74 -1.23
N PRO A 224 -21.23 -2.87 -1.19
CA PRO A 224 -20.95 -4.04 -2.02
C PRO A 224 -20.88 -3.76 -3.52
N LYS A 225 -21.70 -2.82 -4.01
CA LYS A 225 -21.70 -2.43 -5.43
C LYS A 225 -20.40 -1.76 -5.86
N ASP A 226 -19.86 -0.88 -5.02
CA ASP A 226 -18.63 -0.15 -5.33
C ASP A 226 -17.39 -1.05 -5.16
N LYS A 227 -17.43 -1.99 -4.20
CA LYS A 227 -16.44 -3.08 -4.10
C LYS A 227 -16.39 -3.91 -5.38
N MET A 228 -17.56 -4.33 -5.86
CA MET A 228 -17.68 -5.07 -7.11
C MET A 228 -17.15 -4.27 -8.30
N ASN A 229 -17.28 -2.94 -8.30
CA ASN A 229 -16.79 -2.10 -9.38
C ASN A 229 -15.26 -2.17 -9.54
N ILE A 230 -14.47 -2.11 -8.46
CA ILE A 230 -13.01 -2.28 -8.55
C ILE A 230 -12.65 -3.69 -9.03
N MET A 231 -13.36 -4.71 -8.53
CA MET A 231 -13.07 -6.10 -8.87
C MET A 231 -13.46 -6.46 -10.31
N MET A 232 -14.55 -5.91 -10.83
CA MET A 232 -14.99 -6.10 -12.22
C MET A 232 -14.18 -5.25 -13.20
N ASN A 233 -13.81 -4.03 -12.79
CA ASN A 233 -13.12 -3.05 -13.64
C ASN A 233 -11.76 -2.67 -12.99
N PRO A 234 -10.78 -3.58 -12.97
CA PRO A 234 -9.48 -3.35 -12.32
C PRO A 234 -8.67 -2.22 -12.98
N GLU A 235 -8.98 -1.84 -14.22
CA GLU A 235 -8.44 -0.66 -14.91
C GLU A 235 -8.75 0.67 -14.22
N ASN A 236 -9.70 0.70 -13.27
CA ASN A 236 -9.94 1.89 -12.45
C ASN A 236 -8.68 2.36 -11.68
N LEU A 237 -7.75 1.45 -11.39
CA LEU A 237 -6.46 1.77 -10.75
C LEU A 237 -5.47 2.46 -11.70
N GLU A 238 -5.77 2.52 -12.99
CA GLU A 238 -5.00 3.30 -13.97
C GLU A 238 -5.39 4.79 -13.94
N SER A 239 -6.20 5.23 -12.97
CA SER A 239 -6.53 6.65 -12.74
C SER A 239 -5.59 7.29 -11.72
N GLY A 240 -5.48 8.63 -11.76
CA GLY A 240 -4.61 9.38 -10.85
C GLY A 240 -4.92 9.14 -9.37
N ILE A 241 -6.14 9.51 -8.94
CA ILE A 241 -6.52 9.47 -7.52
C ILE A 241 -6.57 8.03 -7.01
N LEU A 242 -7.26 7.12 -7.72
CA LEU A 242 -7.41 5.74 -7.24
C LEU A 242 -6.09 4.96 -7.33
N GLY A 243 -5.25 5.28 -8.34
CA GLY A 243 -3.90 4.76 -8.45
C GLY A 243 -3.06 5.14 -7.22
N PHE A 244 -2.93 6.44 -6.91
CA PHE A 244 -2.24 6.87 -5.69
C PHE A 244 -2.85 6.29 -4.42
N LEU A 245 -4.17 6.17 -4.38
CA LEU A 245 -4.83 5.59 -3.21
C LEU A 245 -4.47 4.12 -3.00
N SER A 246 -4.31 3.35 -4.07
CA SER A 246 -3.83 1.96 -3.99
C SER A 246 -2.40 1.86 -3.46
N ALA A 247 -1.53 2.79 -3.84
CA ALA A 247 -0.16 2.86 -3.35
C ALA A 247 -0.10 3.23 -1.86
N LEU A 248 -0.88 4.24 -1.46
CA LEU A 248 -1.00 4.61 -0.04
C LEU A 248 -1.63 3.48 0.77
N TRP A 249 -2.61 2.76 0.24
CA TRP A 249 -3.14 1.57 0.91
C TRP A 249 -2.04 0.53 1.15
N ILE A 250 -1.24 0.17 0.14
CA ILE A 250 -0.11 -0.75 0.31
C ILE A 250 0.89 -0.25 1.37
N TYR A 251 1.17 1.05 1.38
CA TYR A 251 2.13 1.67 2.29
C TYR A 251 1.66 1.74 3.75
N MET A 252 0.39 2.07 3.96
CA MET A 252 -0.22 2.28 5.28
C MET A 252 -0.71 0.99 5.93
N THR A 253 -0.94 -0.08 5.15
CA THR A 253 -1.64 -1.28 5.59
C THR A 253 -0.66 -2.38 6.01
N PRO A 254 -0.66 -2.81 7.30
CA PRO A 254 0.10 -3.97 7.74
C PRO A 254 -0.29 -5.29 7.03
N ARG A 255 0.62 -6.27 7.00
CA ARG A 255 0.33 -7.63 6.51
C ARG A 255 0.98 -8.66 7.42
N SER A 256 0.36 -8.99 8.55
CA SER A 256 0.88 -9.97 9.53
C SER A 256 1.49 -11.19 8.84
N PRO A 257 2.70 -11.58 9.24
CA PRO A 257 3.44 -11.06 10.40
C PRO A 257 4.12 -9.69 10.19
N MET A 258 4.04 -9.10 8.99
CA MET A 258 4.75 -7.87 8.63
C MET A 258 4.03 -6.59 9.10
N PRO A 259 4.76 -5.58 9.63
CA PRO A 259 4.23 -4.24 9.88
C PRO A 259 3.87 -3.54 8.57
N SER A 260 3.30 -2.33 8.64
CA SER A 260 3.22 -1.46 7.46
C SER A 260 4.54 -0.76 7.18
N MET A 261 4.75 -0.34 5.93
CA MET A 261 5.91 0.51 5.58
C MET A 261 5.85 1.84 6.33
N HIS A 262 4.64 2.38 6.52
CA HIS A 262 4.38 3.54 7.38
C HIS A 262 4.94 3.38 8.79
N GLU A 263 4.67 2.27 9.48
CA GLU A 263 5.19 2.04 10.85
C GLU A 263 6.72 2.00 10.92
N ILE A 264 7.37 1.49 9.89
CA ILE A 264 8.84 1.47 9.80
C ILE A 264 9.36 2.89 9.55
N ALA A 265 8.77 3.62 8.61
CA ALA A 265 9.19 4.97 8.26
C ALA A 265 8.99 5.96 9.41
N THR A 266 7.92 5.79 10.19
CA THR A 266 7.55 6.64 11.33
C THR A 266 8.20 6.21 12.66
N GLY A 267 8.96 5.11 12.68
CA GLY A 267 9.73 4.65 13.83
C GLY A 267 8.96 3.84 14.86
N PHE A 268 7.70 3.49 14.60
CA PHE A 268 6.89 2.67 15.51
C PHE A 268 7.21 1.17 15.41
N TYR A 269 7.82 0.71 14.31
CA TYR A 269 8.25 -0.68 14.18
C TYR A 269 9.42 -0.99 15.14
N LYS A 270 9.22 -2.02 15.97
CA LYS A 270 10.21 -2.53 16.93
C LYS A 270 10.49 -4.00 16.61
N PRO A 271 11.66 -4.35 16.06
CA PRO A 271 12.00 -5.74 15.75
C PRO A 271 11.74 -6.65 16.95
N ASN A 272 11.10 -7.80 16.71
CA ASN A 272 11.02 -8.87 17.69
C ASN A 272 12.27 -9.78 17.61
N GLU A 273 12.34 -10.78 18.48
CA GLU A 273 13.48 -11.72 18.51
C GLU A 273 13.72 -12.42 17.15
N HIS A 274 12.65 -12.80 16.44
CA HIS A 274 12.77 -13.40 15.12
C HIS A 274 13.30 -12.41 14.07
N ASP A 275 12.85 -11.15 14.13
CA ASP A 275 13.34 -10.08 13.25
C ASP A 275 14.83 -9.81 13.49
N GLU A 276 15.25 -9.72 14.76
CA GLU A 276 16.66 -9.54 15.14
C GLU A 276 17.54 -10.71 14.67
N LEU A 277 17.09 -11.95 14.87
CA LEU A 277 17.78 -13.16 14.38
C LEU A 277 17.85 -13.20 12.85
N SER A 278 16.85 -12.62 12.18
CA SER A 278 16.78 -12.49 10.72
C SER A 278 17.45 -11.23 10.19
N GLN A 279 18.12 -10.44 11.06
CA GLN A 279 18.80 -9.18 10.73
C GLN A 279 17.89 -8.12 10.09
N ILE A 280 16.61 -8.08 10.48
CA ILE A 280 15.63 -7.10 10.01
C ILE A 280 15.58 -5.93 11.02
N PHE A 281 16.19 -4.81 10.63
CA PHE A 281 16.28 -3.59 11.45
C PHE A 281 15.26 -2.52 11.01
N PRO A 282 14.89 -1.54 11.87
CA PRO A 282 13.91 -0.50 11.55
C PRO A 282 14.49 0.59 10.61
N ALA A 283 14.77 0.17 9.37
CA ALA A 283 15.37 0.96 8.32
C ALA A 283 14.65 0.72 6.98
N PHE A 284 15.05 1.45 5.93
CA PHE A 284 14.47 1.32 4.59
C PHE A 284 14.51 -0.13 4.05
N GLY A 285 15.56 -0.90 4.35
CA GLY A 285 15.62 -2.32 3.96
C GLY A 285 14.44 -3.15 4.49
N ALA A 286 13.90 -2.82 5.68
CA ALA A 286 12.71 -3.49 6.18
C ALA A 286 11.45 -3.14 5.36
N THR A 287 11.33 -1.93 4.79
CA THR A 287 10.20 -1.60 3.91
C THR A 287 10.28 -2.36 2.59
N THR A 288 11.49 -2.57 2.04
CA THR A 288 11.74 -3.49 0.91
C THR A 288 11.32 -4.92 1.25
N ASN A 289 11.69 -5.41 2.43
CA ASN A 289 11.32 -6.74 2.87
C ASN A 289 9.78 -6.90 3.02
N VAL A 290 9.12 -5.90 3.61
CA VAL A 290 7.65 -5.83 3.70
C VAL A 290 7.00 -5.82 2.32
N PHE A 291 7.56 -5.11 1.35
CA PHE A 291 6.96 -4.94 0.04
C PHE A 291 7.15 -6.19 -0.85
N ASN A 292 8.38 -6.67 -1.02
CA ASN A 292 8.73 -7.76 -1.95
C ASN A 292 9.89 -8.64 -1.47
N GLY A 293 10.04 -8.82 -0.15
CA GLY A 293 11.19 -9.50 0.47
C GLY A 293 11.43 -10.94 0.01
N ASN A 294 10.40 -11.70 -0.31
CA ASN A 294 10.54 -13.07 -0.81
C ASN A 294 11.21 -13.17 -2.20
N LYS A 295 11.36 -12.04 -2.90
CA LYS A 295 12.04 -11.95 -4.18
C LYS A 295 13.31 -11.11 -4.10
N GLU A 296 13.31 -10.07 -3.28
CA GLU A 296 14.35 -9.04 -3.28
C GLU A 296 15.35 -9.16 -2.12
N CYS A 297 14.95 -9.80 -1.01
CA CYS A 297 15.73 -9.90 0.21
C CYS A 297 16.15 -11.34 0.50
N ASN A 298 17.26 -11.51 1.24
CA ASN A 298 17.76 -12.83 1.68
C ASN A 298 17.90 -13.84 0.54
N VAL A 299 18.32 -13.37 -0.65
CA VAL A 299 18.63 -14.22 -1.79
C VAL A 299 19.93 -15.00 -1.53
N GLU A 300 20.29 -15.92 -2.44
CA GLU A 300 21.40 -16.85 -2.26
C GLU A 300 22.67 -16.14 -1.73
N PHE A 301 23.30 -16.73 -0.71
CA PHE A 301 24.47 -16.20 0.02
C PHE A 301 24.22 -15.01 0.97
N GLY A 302 22.98 -14.68 1.31
CA GLY A 302 22.67 -13.63 2.29
C GLY A 302 23.01 -12.23 1.79
N THR A 303 22.97 -12.05 0.46
CA THR A 303 23.17 -10.75 -0.19
C THR A 303 21.82 -10.16 -0.57
N GLU A 304 21.71 -8.83 -0.59
CA GLU A 304 20.56 -8.14 -1.16
C GLU A 304 20.58 -8.29 -2.69
N SER A 305 19.41 -8.45 -3.31
CA SER A 305 19.33 -8.44 -4.78
C SER A 305 19.62 -7.05 -5.34
N ASP A 306 20.03 -6.97 -6.61
CA ASP A 306 20.17 -5.68 -7.32
C ASP A 306 18.87 -4.85 -7.28
N ALA A 307 17.71 -5.53 -7.25
CA ALA A 307 16.41 -4.90 -7.09
C ALA A 307 16.27 -4.17 -5.75
N ALA A 308 16.64 -4.83 -4.64
CA ALA A 308 16.64 -4.22 -3.32
C ALA A 308 17.62 -3.04 -3.26
N TYR A 309 18.80 -3.19 -3.86
CA TYR A 309 19.83 -2.15 -3.91
C TYR A 309 19.37 -0.91 -4.68
N HIS A 310 18.84 -1.07 -5.90
CA HIS A 310 18.38 0.05 -6.73
C HIS A 310 17.20 0.81 -6.13
N ARG A 311 16.40 0.17 -5.26
CA ARG A 311 15.33 0.83 -4.54
C ARG A 311 15.85 1.80 -3.47
N ALA A 312 17.04 1.54 -2.93
CA ALA A 312 17.66 2.34 -1.88
C ALA A 312 18.53 3.49 -2.41
N GLN A 313 18.80 3.53 -3.73
CA GLN A 313 19.54 4.60 -4.42
C GLN A 313 18.60 5.72 -4.86
#